data_AF-A0A9N9D019-F1
#
_entry.id   AF-A0A9N9D019-F1
#
_cell.length_a   1.000
_cell.length_b   1.000
_cell.length_c   1.000
_cell.angle_alpha   90.00
_cell.angle_beta   90.00
_cell.angle_gamma   90.00
#
_symmetry.space_group_name_H-M   'P 1'
#
loop_
_entity.id
_entity.type
_entity.pdbx_description
1 polymer ?
#
loop_
_entity_poly.entity_id
_entity_poly.type
_entity_poly.pdbx_seq_one_letter_code
_entity_poly.pdbx_strand_id
1 'polypeptide(L)'
;MAKKAKSFKDYLAKIEDPKYQGGSWDLPENASPLEKKNRFSQEPTFLTRMPNLEYCPKLKKLDARNSNLPGGSLTIQDLPDLVEIDLSNVNLEELDIGRTKFHGSLAPLAGCSKLKELDIRNTDIDGGLEYLPDSLQEFNCSANQRKDAKCTSAAGGVLVIKGAGDYGNNNTINGGILAVIGPFVEAGASYYEKKFYEANETFCISSAEKELFGETRELENKIKELEEKELAKHKEELKNKKQQEIGDKLEEANKYLQELSNEETESQQSENKPIKDSNYQENQELLTTFPELDPKKDLDFILWLKTEKSKDIENFAKPQ
;
A
#
# COMPACT_ATOMS: atom_id res chain seq x y z
N MET A 1 -19.62 22.10 -11.69
CA MET A 1 -18.90 21.17 -10.80
C MET A 1 -19.82 20.38 -9.84
N ALA A 2 -20.90 20.97 -9.30
CA ALA A 2 -21.81 20.30 -8.37
C ALA A 2 -22.41 18.95 -8.85
N LYS A 3 -22.76 18.82 -10.14
CA LYS A 3 -23.30 17.55 -10.69
C LYS A 3 -22.29 16.40 -10.68
N LYS A 4 -21.00 16.68 -10.91
CA LYS A 4 -19.93 15.67 -10.90
C LYS A 4 -19.60 15.22 -9.47
N ALA A 5 -19.59 16.16 -8.53
CA ALA A 5 -19.38 15.85 -7.10
C ALA A 5 -20.51 14.99 -6.51
N LYS A 6 -21.76 15.23 -6.93
CA LYS A 6 -22.91 14.41 -6.53
C LYS A 6 -22.82 12.98 -7.09
N SER A 7 -22.53 12.85 -8.40
CA SER A 7 -22.37 11.54 -9.04
C SER A 7 -21.24 10.69 -8.43
N PHE A 8 -20.17 11.33 -7.94
CA PHE A 8 -19.06 10.62 -7.29
C PHE A 8 -19.42 10.17 -5.86
N LYS A 9 -20.12 11.01 -5.09
CA LYS A 9 -20.63 10.61 -3.76
C LYS A 9 -21.63 9.46 -3.83
N ASP A 10 -22.54 9.48 -4.80
CA ASP A 10 -23.53 8.42 -4.99
C ASP A 10 -22.88 7.09 -5.43
N TYR A 11 -21.70 7.14 -6.06
CA TYR A 11 -20.91 5.97 -6.41
C TYR A 11 -20.19 5.37 -5.20
N LEU A 12 -19.54 6.22 -4.37
CA LEU A 12 -18.88 5.76 -3.14
C LEU A 12 -19.87 5.05 -2.21
N ALA A 13 -21.09 5.58 -2.08
CA ALA A 13 -22.15 4.96 -1.30
C ALA A 13 -22.61 3.59 -1.83
N LYS A 14 -22.43 3.30 -3.14
CA LYS A 14 -22.82 2.01 -3.74
C LYS A 14 -21.76 0.93 -3.59
N ILE A 15 -20.48 1.29 -3.58
CA ILE A 15 -19.38 0.32 -3.40
C ILE A 15 -19.17 -0.05 -1.93
N GLU A 16 -19.66 0.77 -1.01
CA GLU A 16 -19.69 0.48 0.43
C GLU A 16 -20.89 -0.42 0.82
N ASP A 17 -21.81 -0.74 -0.10
CA ASP A 17 -22.89 -1.70 0.14
C ASP A 17 -22.36 -3.14 0.10
N PRO A 18 -22.43 -3.91 1.22
CA PRO A 18 -21.94 -5.29 1.29
C PRO A 18 -22.69 -6.27 0.37
N LYS A 19 -23.80 -5.86 -0.26
CA LYS A 19 -24.53 -6.64 -1.26
C LYS A 19 -24.17 -6.28 -2.71
N TYR A 20 -23.24 -5.35 -2.93
CA TYR A 20 -22.85 -4.94 -4.27
C TYR A 20 -22.07 -6.06 -4.99
N GLN A 21 -22.70 -6.71 -5.97
CA GLN A 21 -22.12 -7.85 -6.71
C GLN A 21 -21.38 -7.47 -8.02
N GLY A 22 -21.14 -6.17 -8.25
CA GLY A 22 -20.47 -5.67 -9.46
C GLY A 22 -21.39 -5.61 -10.69
N GLY A 23 -21.60 -4.41 -11.24
CA GLY A 23 -22.32 -4.22 -12.50
C GLY A 23 -21.39 -4.18 -13.71
N SER A 24 -21.84 -4.76 -14.84
CA SER A 24 -21.18 -4.63 -16.15
C SER A 24 -21.25 -3.18 -16.64
N TRP A 25 -20.13 -2.67 -17.13
CA TRP A 25 -20.01 -1.34 -17.74
C TRP A 25 -20.39 -1.41 -19.22
N ASP A 26 -21.67 -1.20 -19.54
CA ASP A 26 -22.02 -0.71 -20.88
C ASP A 26 -21.90 0.81 -20.86
N LEU A 27 -20.87 1.33 -21.52
CA LEU A 27 -20.73 2.78 -21.73
C LEU A 27 -21.82 3.26 -22.69
N PRO A 28 -22.31 4.50 -22.55
CA PRO A 28 -23.21 5.08 -23.53
C PRO A 28 -22.54 5.13 -24.91
N GLU A 29 -23.31 4.99 -25.99
CA GLU A 29 -22.85 4.79 -27.38
C GLU A 29 -21.83 5.83 -27.87
N ASN A 30 -21.73 6.96 -27.19
CA ASN A 30 -20.91 8.12 -27.46
C ASN A 30 -19.63 8.25 -26.60
N ALA A 31 -19.15 7.18 -25.96
CA ALA A 31 -17.88 7.22 -25.22
C ALA A 31 -16.67 7.58 -26.10
N SER A 32 -15.78 8.39 -25.55
CA SER A 32 -14.62 8.95 -26.24
C SER A 32 -13.59 7.86 -26.61
N PRO A 33 -12.73 8.11 -27.62
CA PRO A 33 -11.65 7.19 -28.00
C PRO A 33 -10.70 6.84 -26.85
N LEU A 34 -10.55 7.73 -25.86
CA LEU A 34 -9.72 7.51 -24.68
C LEU A 34 -10.37 6.53 -23.69
N GLU A 35 -11.69 6.54 -23.57
CA GLU A 35 -12.46 5.62 -22.72
C GLU A 35 -12.54 4.21 -23.33
N LYS A 36 -12.57 4.12 -24.67
CA LYS A 36 -12.52 2.84 -25.39
C LYS A 36 -11.14 2.16 -25.32
N LYS A 37 -10.07 2.91 -25.07
CA LYS A 37 -8.69 2.40 -24.99
C LYS A 37 -8.40 1.62 -23.70
N ASN A 38 -9.25 1.73 -22.67
CA ASN A 38 -9.03 1.11 -21.35
C ASN A 38 -9.76 -0.24 -21.16
N ARG A 39 -10.25 -0.89 -22.22
CA ARG A 39 -10.85 -2.23 -22.12
C ARG A 39 -9.74 -3.29 -22.00
N PHE A 40 -9.40 -3.67 -20.77
CA PHE A 40 -8.61 -4.87 -20.46
C PHE A 40 -9.56 -6.07 -20.29
N SER A 41 -9.56 -7.01 -21.23
CA SER A 41 -10.00 -8.38 -20.94
C SER A 41 -9.17 -9.37 -21.75
N GLN A 42 -8.53 -10.29 -21.03
CA GLN A 42 -7.84 -11.50 -21.51
C GLN A 42 -6.52 -11.32 -22.29
N GLU A 43 -5.76 -10.27 -22.01
CA GLU A 43 -4.32 -10.30 -22.35
C GLU A 43 -3.51 -10.57 -21.08
N PRO A 44 -2.39 -11.33 -21.17
CA PRO A 44 -1.48 -11.52 -20.05
C PRO A 44 -1.14 -10.15 -19.48
N THR A 45 -1.50 -9.91 -18.22
CA THR A 45 -1.17 -8.67 -17.54
C THR A 45 0.34 -8.64 -17.35
N PHE A 46 1.00 -7.86 -18.19
CA PHE A 46 2.40 -7.49 -17.99
C PHE A 46 2.48 -6.63 -16.73
N LEU A 47 2.72 -7.27 -15.58
CA LEU A 47 3.19 -6.56 -14.41
C LEU A 47 4.62 -6.11 -14.72
N THR A 48 4.79 -4.93 -15.32
CA THR A 48 6.10 -4.37 -15.66
C THR A 48 7.02 -4.18 -14.45
N ARG A 49 6.47 -4.28 -13.24
CA ARG A 49 7.18 -4.41 -11.97
C ARG A 49 6.24 -5.08 -10.98
N MET A 50 6.72 -6.09 -10.22
CA MET A 50 5.97 -6.56 -9.06
C MET A 50 5.83 -5.39 -8.07
N PRO A 51 4.64 -5.16 -7.49
CA PRO A 51 4.52 -4.24 -6.37
C PRO A 51 5.40 -4.76 -5.23
N ASN A 52 6.13 -3.85 -4.56
CA ASN A 52 6.88 -4.23 -3.36
C ASN A 52 5.87 -4.72 -2.30
N LEU A 53 5.88 -6.04 -2.06
CA LEU A 53 4.94 -6.70 -1.15
C LEU A 53 5.24 -6.40 0.32
N GLU A 54 6.42 -5.87 0.65
CA GLU A 54 6.78 -5.44 2.01
C GLU A 54 5.78 -4.43 2.60
N TYR A 55 5.11 -3.63 1.75
CA TYR A 55 4.10 -2.67 2.19
C TYR A 55 2.73 -3.29 2.50
N CYS A 56 2.58 -4.60 2.32
CA CYS A 56 1.32 -5.32 2.52
C CYS A 56 1.43 -6.38 3.64
N PRO A 57 1.86 -6.04 4.88
CA PRO A 57 2.15 -7.03 5.93
C PRO A 57 0.94 -7.85 6.41
N LYS A 58 -0.29 -7.42 6.05
CA LYS A 58 -1.55 -8.10 6.37
C LYS A 58 -2.10 -8.93 5.19
N LEU A 59 -1.33 -9.09 4.11
CA LEU A 59 -1.77 -9.83 2.94
C LEU A 59 -1.91 -11.32 3.30
N LYS A 60 -3.12 -11.85 3.15
CA LYS A 60 -3.43 -13.25 3.47
C LYS A 60 -3.43 -14.17 2.26
N LYS A 61 -3.69 -13.60 1.07
CA LYS A 61 -3.84 -14.32 -0.18
C LYS A 61 -3.11 -13.57 -1.28
N LEU A 62 -2.29 -14.27 -2.06
CA LEU A 62 -1.64 -13.73 -3.25
C LEU A 62 -2.03 -14.59 -4.47
N ASP A 63 -2.74 -13.98 -5.41
CA ASP A 63 -3.05 -14.59 -6.71
C ASP A 63 -2.21 -13.86 -7.77
N ALA A 64 -1.21 -14.57 -8.31
CA ALA A 64 -0.36 -14.07 -9.40
C ALA A 64 -0.47 -14.98 -10.63
N ARG A 65 -1.58 -15.70 -10.78
CA ARG A 65 -1.78 -16.63 -11.90
C ARG A 65 -1.61 -15.96 -13.25
N ASN A 66 -1.04 -16.72 -14.19
CA ASN A 66 -0.83 -16.28 -15.58
C ASN A 66 -0.10 -14.93 -15.68
N SER A 67 0.65 -14.54 -14.65
CA SER A 67 1.42 -13.30 -14.66
C SER A 67 2.81 -13.56 -15.24
N ASN A 68 3.29 -12.61 -16.04
CA ASN A 68 4.66 -12.60 -16.50
C ASN A 68 5.49 -11.73 -15.54
N LEU A 69 6.17 -12.35 -14.58
CA LEU A 69 6.96 -11.65 -13.58
C LEU A 69 8.32 -11.24 -14.17
N PRO A 70 8.60 -9.94 -14.33
CA PRO A 70 9.86 -9.49 -14.91
C PRO A 70 11.01 -9.86 -13.97
N GLY A 71 11.99 -10.59 -14.51
CA GLY A 71 13.14 -11.10 -13.74
C GLY A 71 12.92 -12.49 -13.14
N GLY A 72 11.72 -13.08 -13.23
CA GLY A 72 11.49 -14.47 -12.83
C GLY A 72 11.69 -14.78 -11.34
N SER A 73 11.92 -13.78 -10.49
CA SER A 73 12.14 -13.97 -9.06
C SER A 73 10.99 -13.36 -8.25
N LEU A 74 10.52 -14.08 -7.23
CA LEU A 74 9.49 -13.62 -6.31
C LEU A 74 9.94 -13.90 -4.88
N THR A 75 10.21 -12.83 -4.15
CA THR A 75 10.57 -12.87 -2.73
C THR A 75 9.37 -12.40 -1.91
N ILE A 76 8.88 -13.28 -1.04
CA ILE A 76 7.74 -13.00 -0.14
C ILE A 76 8.18 -13.10 1.33
N GLN A 77 9.48 -12.98 1.57
CA GLN A 77 10.04 -12.80 2.89
C GLN A 77 9.30 -11.62 3.55
N ASP A 78 8.86 -11.80 4.80
CA ASP A 78 8.17 -10.78 5.60
C ASP A 78 6.66 -10.54 5.35
N LEU A 79 5.96 -11.49 4.73
CA LEU A 79 4.49 -11.56 4.83
C LEU A 79 4.05 -12.58 5.90
N PRO A 80 4.00 -12.20 7.20
CA PRO A 80 3.77 -13.13 8.29
C PRO A 80 2.36 -13.72 8.29
N ASP A 81 1.40 -13.12 7.59
CA ASP A 81 0.00 -13.56 7.57
C ASP A 81 -0.41 -14.17 6.22
N LEU A 82 0.53 -14.41 5.30
CA LEU A 82 0.23 -15.06 4.03
C LEU A 82 -0.08 -16.54 4.25
N VAL A 83 -1.27 -16.97 3.83
CA VAL A 83 -1.78 -18.34 4.01
C VAL A 83 -2.00 -19.03 2.67
N GLU A 84 -2.42 -18.29 1.65
CA GLU A 84 -2.75 -18.87 0.34
C GLU A 84 -1.96 -18.17 -0.77
N ILE A 85 -1.39 -18.98 -1.67
CA ILE A 85 -0.68 -18.51 -2.86
C ILE A 85 -1.15 -19.30 -4.07
N ASP A 86 -1.43 -18.60 -5.16
CA ASP A 86 -1.70 -19.22 -6.46
C ASP A 86 -0.74 -18.63 -7.50
N LEU A 87 0.25 -19.43 -7.88
CA LEU A 87 1.29 -19.10 -8.87
C LEU A 87 1.14 -19.94 -10.14
N SER A 88 -0.04 -20.50 -10.39
CA SER A 88 -0.23 -21.35 -11.56
C SER A 88 0.04 -20.58 -12.88
N ASN A 89 0.80 -21.23 -13.77
CA ASN A 89 1.23 -20.72 -15.08
C ASN A 89 2.10 -19.44 -15.02
N VAL A 90 2.91 -19.27 -13.98
CA VAL A 90 3.89 -18.18 -13.89
C VAL A 90 5.25 -18.67 -14.40
N ASN A 91 5.94 -17.83 -15.19
CA ASN A 91 7.32 -18.06 -15.62
C ASN A 91 8.32 -17.72 -14.50
N LEU A 92 8.20 -18.38 -13.35
CA LEU A 92 9.05 -18.15 -12.19
C LEU A 92 10.30 -19.04 -12.27
N GLU A 93 11.47 -18.46 -12.02
CA GLU A 93 12.77 -19.12 -11.90
C GLU A 93 13.21 -19.24 -10.43
N GLU A 94 12.86 -18.29 -9.57
CA GLU A 94 13.24 -18.26 -8.16
C GLU A 94 12.01 -17.93 -7.29
N LEU A 95 11.75 -18.73 -6.27
CA LEU A 95 10.70 -18.48 -5.28
C LEU A 95 11.27 -18.56 -3.87
N ASP A 96 11.09 -17.49 -3.11
CA ASP A 96 11.39 -17.48 -1.69
C ASP A 96 10.12 -17.17 -0.89
N ILE A 97 9.61 -18.20 -0.21
CA ILE A 97 8.50 -18.12 0.76
C ILE A 97 8.98 -18.52 2.16
N GLY A 98 10.29 -18.46 2.39
CA GLY A 98 10.90 -18.77 3.67
C GLY A 98 10.43 -17.82 4.77
N ARG A 99 10.38 -18.32 6.01
CA ARG A 99 10.01 -17.57 7.22
C ARG A 99 8.60 -16.97 7.18
N THR A 100 7.70 -17.58 6.41
CA THR A 100 6.27 -17.23 6.38
C THR A 100 5.45 -18.22 7.23
N LYS A 101 4.19 -17.90 7.51
CA LYS A 101 3.22 -18.85 8.11
C LYS A 101 2.58 -19.77 7.05
N PHE A 102 3.14 -19.81 5.85
CA PHE A 102 2.63 -20.64 4.77
C PHE A 102 2.68 -22.11 5.20
N HIS A 103 1.58 -22.81 5.01
CA HIS A 103 1.37 -24.18 5.45
C HIS A 103 0.57 -24.97 4.41
N GLY A 104 0.51 -26.29 4.54
CA GLY A 104 -0.22 -27.14 3.59
C GLY A 104 0.64 -27.61 2.42
N SER A 105 0.08 -27.57 1.22
CA SER A 105 0.66 -28.21 0.02
C SER A 105 1.31 -27.22 -0.96
N LEU A 106 2.40 -27.65 -1.58
CA LEU A 106 3.03 -26.97 -2.74
C LEU A 106 2.33 -27.24 -4.09
N ALA A 107 1.15 -27.86 -4.10
CA ALA A 107 0.35 -28.07 -5.31
C ALA A 107 0.17 -26.82 -6.22
N PRO A 108 0.06 -25.58 -5.70
CA PRO A 108 -0.01 -24.39 -6.54
C PRO A 108 1.23 -24.16 -7.43
N LEU A 109 2.36 -24.81 -7.14
CA LEU A 109 3.59 -24.73 -7.93
C LEU A 109 3.65 -25.73 -9.10
N ALA A 110 2.64 -26.60 -9.27
CA ALA A 110 2.61 -27.63 -10.31
C ALA A 110 2.80 -27.08 -11.75
N GLY A 111 2.46 -25.81 -11.98
CA GLY A 111 2.60 -25.14 -13.28
C GLY A 111 3.92 -24.36 -13.47
N CYS A 112 4.80 -24.30 -12.47
CA CYS A 112 6.01 -23.48 -12.48
C CYS A 112 7.19 -24.19 -13.17
N SER A 113 7.04 -24.61 -14.43
CA SER A 113 8.01 -25.46 -15.14
C SER A 113 9.41 -24.87 -15.36
N LYS A 114 9.65 -23.62 -14.94
CA LYS A 114 10.94 -22.91 -15.05
C LYS A 114 11.59 -22.69 -13.69
N LEU A 115 10.96 -23.10 -12.59
CA LEU A 115 11.46 -22.86 -11.25
C LEU A 115 12.78 -23.62 -11.05
N LYS A 116 13.84 -22.90 -10.76
CA LYS A 116 15.20 -23.40 -10.51
C LYS A 116 15.53 -23.36 -9.03
N GLU A 117 15.05 -22.36 -8.30
CA GLU A 117 15.36 -22.19 -6.89
C GLU A 117 14.08 -22.03 -6.07
N LEU A 118 13.99 -22.77 -4.96
CA LEU A 118 12.87 -22.71 -4.04
C LEU A 118 13.36 -22.71 -2.60
N ASP A 119 13.05 -21.64 -1.87
CA ASP A 119 13.28 -21.55 -0.42
C ASP A 119 11.96 -21.59 0.34
N ILE A 120 11.82 -22.61 1.18
CA ILE A 120 10.69 -22.84 2.09
C ILE A 120 11.15 -22.99 3.54
N ARG A 121 12.35 -22.51 3.89
CA ARG A 121 12.88 -22.61 5.26
C ARG A 121 11.92 -21.95 6.26
N ASN A 122 11.80 -22.52 7.45
CA ASN A 122 10.93 -22.04 8.53
C ASN A 122 9.45 -21.85 8.13
N THR A 123 8.93 -22.72 7.26
CA THR A 123 7.49 -22.81 6.96
C THR A 123 6.89 -24.09 7.57
N ASP A 124 5.56 -24.19 7.60
CA ASP A 124 4.82 -25.36 8.10
C ASP A 124 4.19 -26.18 6.95
N ILE A 125 4.85 -26.17 5.79
CA ILE A 125 4.48 -26.95 4.61
C ILE A 125 4.57 -28.45 4.94
N ASP A 126 3.52 -29.19 4.63
CA ASP A 126 3.36 -30.60 5.00
C ASP A 126 2.98 -31.53 3.86
N GLY A 127 2.97 -31.03 2.61
CA GLY A 127 2.82 -31.87 1.43
C GLY A 127 3.10 -31.17 0.11
N GLY A 128 2.89 -31.88 -0.99
CA GLY A 128 2.97 -31.34 -2.34
C GLY A 128 4.37 -31.25 -2.95
N LEU A 129 5.36 -31.94 -2.36
CA LEU A 129 6.69 -32.06 -2.96
C LEU A 129 6.65 -32.77 -4.32
N GLU A 130 5.64 -33.62 -4.53
CA GLU A 130 5.36 -34.30 -5.80
C GLU A 130 4.93 -33.36 -6.92
N TYR A 131 4.58 -32.10 -6.61
CA TYR A 131 4.24 -31.06 -7.59
C TYR A 131 5.43 -30.15 -7.91
N LEU A 132 6.60 -30.40 -7.34
CA LEU A 132 7.80 -29.63 -7.68
C LEU A 132 8.23 -29.96 -9.12
N PRO A 133 8.61 -28.94 -9.89
CA PRO A 133 9.00 -29.14 -11.29
C PRO A 133 10.39 -29.78 -11.37
N ASP A 134 10.61 -30.60 -12.41
CA ASP A 134 11.91 -31.23 -12.70
C ASP A 134 13.03 -30.21 -12.97
N SER A 135 12.68 -28.94 -13.24
CA SER A 135 13.64 -27.85 -13.46
C SER A 135 14.36 -27.39 -12.19
N LEU A 136 13.91 -27.83 -11.01
CA LEU A 136 14.41 -27.35 -9.72
C LEU A 136 15.85 -27.81 -9.48
N GLN A 137 16.74 -26.85 -9.26
CA GLN A 137 18.18 -27.04 -9.06
C GLN A 137 18.56 -26.87 -7.58
N GLU A 138 17.95 -25.89 -6.90
CA GLU A 138 18.17 -25.61 -5.49
C GLU A 138 16.85 -25.67 -4.70
N PHE A 139 16.87 -26.39 -3.58
CA PHE A 139 15.72 -26.49 -2.67
C PHE A 139 16.18 -26.38 -1.22
N ASN A 140 15.75 -25.31 -0.58
CA ASN A 140 16.08 -25.01 0.80
C ASN A 140 14.86 -25.26 1.70
N CYS A 141 14.97 -26.20 2.64
CA CYS A 141 13.92 -26.47 3.62
C CYS A 141 14.52 -26.67 5.03
N SER A 142 13.71 -26.41 6.06
CA SER A 142 14.15 -26.54 7.46
C SER A 142 13.86 -27.92 8.06
N ALA A 143 13.65 -28.95 7.23
CA ALA A 143 13.32 -30.31 7.67
C ALA A 143 14.34 -30.86 8.69
N ASN A 144 15.63 -30.55 8.51
CA ASN A 144 16.69 -30.99 9.41
C ASN A 144 16.91 -30.08 10.63
N GLN A 145 16.37 -28.86 10.61
CA GLN A 145 16.59 -27.82 11.63
C GLN A 145 15.44 -27.75 12.64
N ARG A 146 14.21 -28.03 12.20
CA ARG A 146 13.00 -27.97 13.00
C ARG A 146 12.47 -29.38 13.22
N LYS A 147 12.49 -29.86 14.47
CA LYS A 147 11.96 -31.19 14.83
C LYS A 147 10.46 -31.32 14.52
N ASP A 148 9.76 -30.20 14.44
CA ASP A 148 8.34 -30.05 14.12
C ASP A 148 8.08 -29.72 12.65
N ALA A 149 9.11 -29.57 11.82
CA ALA A 149 8.92 -29.35 10.39
C ALA A 149 8.26 -30.58 9.77
N LYS A 150 7.13 -30.35 9.09
CA LYS A 150 6.34 -31.39 8.46
C LYS A 150 6.75 -31.70 7.02
N CYS A 151 7.66 -30.91 6.46
CA CYS A 151 8.25 -31.15 5.15
C CYS A 151 9.15 -32.39 5.23
N THR A 152 8.55 -33.57 5.19
CA THR A 152 9.26 -34.84 5.19
C THR A 152 9.78 -35.08 3.78
N SER A 153 11.09 -35.17 3.61
CA SER A 153 11.76 -35.39 2.33
C SER A 153 11.41 -36.78 1.79
N ALA A 154 10.26 -36.91 1.14
CA ALA A 154 9.80 -38.15 0.50
C ALA A 154 10.24 -38.26 -0.96
N ALA A 155 10.85 -37.21 -1.54
CA ALA A 155 11.29 -37.23 -2.93
C ALA A 155 12.65 -37.95 -3.05
N GLY A 156 12.63 -39.18 -3.59
CA GLY A 156 13.81 -40.03 -3.85
C GLY A 156 14.75 -39.53 -4.96
N GLY A 157 14.88 -38.22 -5.14
CA GLY A 157 15.92 -37.59 -5.96
C GLY A 157 17.02 -37.05 -5.04
N VAL A 158 18.28 -37.13 -5.48
CA VAL A 158 19.43 -36.56 -4.75
C VAL A 158 19.27 -35.04 -4.74
N LEU A 159 18.53 -34.55 -3.75
CA LEU A 159 18.36 -33.14 -3.48
C LEU A 159 19.56 -32.69 -2.65
N VAL A 160 20.37 -31.81 -3.22
CA VAL A 160 21.45 -31.16 -2.46
C VAL A 160 20.79 -30.15 -1.53
N ILE A 161 20.38 -30.62 -0.35
CA ILE A 161 19.96 -29.74 0.74
C ILE A 161 21.22 -29.02 1.20
N LYS A 162 21.48 -27.81 0.68
CA LYS A 162 22.47 -26.91 1.25
C LYS A 162 21.92 -26.44 2.60
N GLY A 163 22.20 -27.21 3.65
CA GLY A 163 21.99 -26.74 5.01
C GLY A 163 22.81 -25.47 5.20
N ALA A 164 22.13 -24.32 5.30
CA ALA A 164 22.77 -23.07 5.68
C ALA A 164 23.40 -23.29 7.06
N GLY A 165 24.72 -23.42 7.10
CA GLY A 165 25.48 -23.54 8.32
C GLY A 165 25.30 -22.27 9.14
N ASP A 166 24.69 -22.41 10.30
CA ASP A 166 25.16 -21.68 11.48
C ASP A 166 24.87 -22.47 12.77
N TYR A 167 25.95 -22.69 13.52
CA TYR A 167 26.09 -23.18 14.88
C TYR A 167 25.43 -24.52 15.28
N GLY A 168 26.22 -25.59 15.14
CA GLY A 168 26.41 -26.61 16.16
C GLY A 168 25.18 -27.38 16.61
N ASN A 169 24.89 -28.50 15.93
CA ASN A 169 24.52 -29.75 16.58
C ASN A 169 24.49 -30.88 15.53
N ASN A 170 25.51 -31.75 15.60
CA ASN A 170 25.55 -33.00 14.86
C ASN A 170 24.50 -33.96 15.45
N ASN A 171 23.33 -34.04 14.82
CA ASN A 171 22.48 -35.22 14.93
C ASN A 171 22.50 -35.95 13.59
N THR A 172 23.40 -36.92 13.51
CA THR A 172 23.41 -37.99 12.52
C THR A 172 22.07 -38.73 12.61
N ILE A 173 21.19 -38.54 11.63
CA ILE A 173 20.03 -39.44 11.45
C ILE A 173 20.56 -40.64 10.67
N ASN A 174 21.08 -41.62 11.43
CA ASN A 174 21.01 -43.01 11.03
C ASN A 174 19.54 -43.41 11.00
N GLY A 175 19.00 -43.67 9.80
CA GLY A 175 17.74 -44.38 9.68
C GLY A 175 16.90 -44.00 8.48
N GLY A 176 17.02 -44.78 7.40
CA GLY A 176 15.80 -45.18 6.70
C GLY A 176 15.69 -45.00 5.20
N ILE A 177 16.76 -44.76 4.43
CA ILE A 177 16.68 -44.83 2.96
C ILE A 177 17.98 -45.38 2.37
N LEU A 178 18.22 -46.69 2.47
CA LEU A 178 19.25 -47.39 1.67
C LEU A 178 19.07 -48.92 1.67
N ALA A 179 17.83 -49.41 1.63
CA ALA A 179 17.56 -50.86 1.62
C ALA A 179 17.47 -51.49 0.22
N VAL A 180 17.80 -50.78 -0.88
CA VAL A 180 17.66 -51.35 -2.24
C VAL A 180 18.94 -51.30 -3.09
N ILE A 181 20.06 -50.74 -2.58
CA ILE A 181 21.32 -50.74 -3.35
C ILE A 181 22.55 -50.99 -2.44
N GLY A 182 22.62 -52.17 -1.83
CA GLY A 182 23.91 -52.70 -1.34
C GLY A 182 24.72 -53.28 -2.51
N PRO A 183 26.07 -53.42 -2.47
CA PRO A 183 27.10 -53.00 -1.53
C PRO A 183 28.18 -52.07 -2.17
N PHE A 184 27.89 -51.43 -3.31
CA PHE A 184 28.87 -50.62 -4.06
C PHE A 184 29.05 -49.17 -3.54
N VAL A 185 28.14 -48.68 -2.70
CA VAL A 185 28.12 -47.27 -2.25
C VAL A 185 28.93 -47.05 -0.97
N GLU A 186 29.09 -48.06 -0.11
CA GLU A 186 29.78 -47.91 1.19
C GLU A 186 31.28 -47.59 1.07
N ALA A 187 31.98 -48.15 0.08
CA ALA A 187 33.39 -47.84 -0.15
C ALA A 187 33.60 -46.45 -0.79
N GLY A 188 32.60 -45.97 -1.54
CA GLY A 188 32.63 -44.62 -2.14
C GLY A 188 32.31 -43.53 -1.12
N ALA A 189 31.29 -43.74 -0.28
CA ALA A 189 30.83 -42.76 0.71
C ALA A 189 31.92 -42.39 1.73
N SER A 190 32.68 -43.38 2.23
CA SER A 190 33.81 -43.14 3.14
C SER A 190 34.95 -42.33 2.50
N TYR A 191 35.21 -42.55 1.19
CA TYR A 191 36.25 -41.81 0.46
C TYR A 191 35.85 -40.35 0.22
N TYR A 192 34.58 -40.10 -0.09
CA TYR A 192 34.06 -38.74 -0.29
C TYR A 192 33.85 -37.99 1.02
N GLU A 193 33.41 -38.63 2.10
CA GLU A 193 33.35 -37.98 3.43
C GLU A 193 34.73 -37.45 3.84
N LYS A 194 35.78 -38.28 3.72
CA LYS A 194 37.13 -37.86 4.12
C LYS A 194 37.65 -36.67 3.29
N LYS A 195 37.43 -36.69 1.96
CA LYS A 195 37.80 -35.56 1.08
C LYS A 195 36.93 -34.32 1.30
N PHE A 196 35.68 -34.48 1.71
CA PHE A 196 34.76 -33.38 2.00
C PHE A 196 35.11 -32.70 3.34
N TYR A 197 35.52 -33.48 4.36
CA TYR A 197 36.04 -32.94 5.61
C TYR A 197 37.39 -32.23 5.43
N GLU A 198 38.31 -32.79 4.64
CA GLU A 198 39.60 -32.16 4.33
C GLU A 198 39.44 -30.87 3.49
N ALA A 199 38.38 -30.74 2.68
CA ALA A 199 38.06 -29.53 1.91
C ALA A 199 37.27 -28.46 2.70
N ASN A 200 36.42 -28.87 3.66
CA ASN A 200 35.64 -27.93 4.47
C ASN A 200 36.40 -27.40 5.69
N GLU A 201 37.46 -28.05 6.15
CA GLU A 201 38.35 -27.49 7.18
C GLU A 201 39.20 -26.32 6.64
N THR A 202 39.20 -26.10 5.32
CA THR A 202 39.85 -24.95 4.68
C THR A 202 38.91 -23.85 4.20
N PHE A 203 37.59 -24.02 4.29
CA PHE A 203 36.63 -22.92 4.09
C PHE A 203 36.39 -22.18 5.41
N CYS A 204 37.48 -21.71 6.02
CA CYS A 204 37.39 -20.58 6.93
C CYS A 204 36.85 -19.41 6.11
N ILE A 205 35.60 -19.00 6.36
CA ILE A 205 35.14 -17.63 6.11
C ILE A 205 36.26 -16.75 6.65
N SER A 206 37.05 -16.22 5.73
CA SER A 206 38.35 -15.67 6.09
C SER A 206 38.12 -14.51 7.05
N SER A 207 39.08 -14.24 7.96
CA SER A 207 38.98 -13.07 8.86
C SER A 207 38.61 -11.79 8.11
N ALA A 208 39.01 -11.69 6.83
CA ALA A 208 38.68 -10.61 5.93
C ALA A 208 37.17 -10.46 5.63
N GLU A 209 36.39 -11.56 5.53
CA GLU A 209 34.95 -11.45 5.28
C GLU A 209 34.20 -10.94 6.52
N LYS A 210 34.61 -11.35 7.73
CA LYS A 210 34.03 -10.81 8.98
C LYS A 210 34.34 -9.31 9.16
N GLU A 211 35.52 -8.88 8.76
CA GLU A 211 35.88 -7.45 8.73
C GLU A 211 35.01 -6.70 7.71
N LEU A 212 34.82 -7.25 6.51
CA LEU A 212 33.98 -6.66 5.46
C LEU A 212 32.50 -6.47 5.91
N PHE A 213 31.93 -7.47 6.58
CA PHE A 213 30.57 -7.37 7.14
C PHE A 213 30.48 -6.33 8.26
N GLY A 214 31.54 -6.19 9.08
CA GLY A 214 31.64 -5.17 10.11
C GLY A 214 31.61 -3.75 9.52
N GLU A 215 32.44 -3.50 8.51
CA GLU A 215 32.51 -2.20 7.82
C GLU A 215 31.20 -1.85 7.13
N THR A 216 30.55 -2.83 6.49
CA THR A 216 29.25 -2.63 5.83
C THR A 216 28.19 -2.16 6.82
N ARG A 217 28.12 -2.79 8.00
CA ARG A 217 27.18 -2.40 9.05
C ARG A 217 27.47 -1.01 9.64
N GLU A 218 28.75 -0.63 9.75
CA GLU A 218 29.12 0.71 10.18
C GLU A 218 28.69 1.78 9.16
N LEU A 219 28.87 1.50 7.86
CA LEU A 219 28.42 2.37 6.78
C LEU A 219 26.89 2.52 6.74
N GLU A 220 26.14 1.42 6.89
CA GLU A 220 24.67 1.46 6.97
C GLU A 220 24.18 2.34 8.12
N ASN A 221 24.82 2.25 9.29
CA ASN A 221 24.49 3.10 10.43
C ASN A 221 24.79 4.58 10.16
N LYS A 222 25.91 4.89 9.48
CA LYS A 222 26.27 6.25 9.09
C LYS A 222 25.30 6.83 8.06
N ILE A 223 24.86 6.02 7.09
CA ILE A 223 23.85 6.43 6.09
C ILE A 223 22.55 6.78 6.81
N LYS A 224 22.09 5.91 7.72
CA LYS A 224 20.86 6.15 8.49
C LYS A 224 20.95 7.41 9.36
N GLU A 225 22.09 7.65 10.01
CA GLU A 225 22.30 8.87 10.82
C GLU A 225 22.28 10.15 9.96
N LEU A 226 22.82 10.09 8.74
CA LEU A 226 22.78 11.21 7.79
C LEU A 226 21.37 11.49 7.30
N GLU A 227 20.61 10.45 6.93
CA GLU A 227 19.21 10.58 6.51
C GLU A 227 18.34 11.20 7.62
N GLU A 228 18.53 10.78 8.87
CA GLU A 228 17.82 11.34 10.02
C GLU A 228 18.17 12.82 10.27
N LYS A 229 19.44 13.21 10.09
CA LYS A 229 19.90 14.61 10.19
C LYS A 229 19.33 15.49 9.09
N GLU A 230 19.32 15.02 7.84
CA GLU A 230 18.74 15.76 6.72
C GLU A 230 17.22 15.91 6.87
N LEU A 231 16.52 14.86 7.32
CA LEU A 231 15.09 14.90 7.60
C LEU A 231 14.77 15.89 8.73
N ALA A 232 15.58 15.95 9.79
CA ALA A 232 15.41 16.90 10.89
C ALA A 232 15.58 18.35 10.41
N LYS A 233 16.59 18.61 9.56
CA LYS A 233 16.81 19.93 8.96
C LYS A 233 15.63 20.39 8.11
N HIS A 234 15.12 19.52 7.23
CA HIS A 234 13.98 19.85 6.38
C HIS A 234 12.68 20.08 7.19
N LYS A 235 12.49 19.38 8.31
CA LYS A 235 11.35 19.61 9.21
C LYS A 235 11.41 21.00 9.86
N GLU A 236 12.59 21.44 10.30
CA GLU A 236 12.75 22.76 10.91
C GLU A 236 12.59 23.88 9.87
N GLU A 237 13.12 23.71 8.65
CA GLU A 237 12.90 24.64 7.54
C GLU A 237 11.40 24.78 7.20
N LEU A 238 10.66 23.67 7.15
CA LEU A 238 9.21 23.68 6.90
C LEU A 238 8.44 24.42 8.02
N LYS A 239 8.85 24.22 9.27
CA LYS A 239 8.25 24.88 10.43
C LYS A 239 8.47 26.39 10.38
N ASN A 240 9.68 26.84 10.08
CA ASN A 240 10.01 28.25 9.92
C ASN A 240 9.24 28.90 8.77
N LYS A 241 9.12 28.20 7.62
CA LYS A 241 8.33 28.68 6.48
C LYS A 241 6.85 28.86 6.82
N LYS A 242 6.25 27.92 7.58
CA LYS A 242 4.87 28.03 8.04
C LYS A 242 4.66 29.17 9.03
N GLN A 243 5.62 29.40 9.93
CA GLN A 243 5.55 30.53 10.87
C GLN A 243 5.63 31.87 10.14
N GLN A 244 6.48 31.98 9.12
CA GLN A 244 6.54 33.16 8.26
C GLN A 244 5.22 33.39 7.52
N GLU A 245 4.65 32.36 6.89
CA GLU A 245 3.37 32.48 6.17
C GLU A 245 2.21 32.93 7.11
N ILE A 246 2.20 32.46 8.36
CA ILE A 246 1.24 32.91 9.36
C ILE A 246 1.45 34.38 9.73
N GLY A 247 2.71 34.81 9.89
CA GLY A 247 3.08 36.20 10.15
C GLY A 247 2.60 37.14 9.04
N ASP A 248 2.88 36.80 7.79
CA ASP A 248 2.50 37.60 6.62
C ASP A 248 0.97 37.75 6.52
N LYS A 249 0.21 36.67 6.76
CA LYS A 249 -1.27 36.71 6.78
C LYS A 249 -1.83 37.55 7.92
N LEU A 250 -1.18 37.55 9.08
CA LEU A 250 -1.59 38.34 10.24
C LEU A 250 -1.33 39.84 9.99
N GLU A 251 -0.23 40.18 9.34
CA GLU A 251 0.07 41.55 8.93
C GLU A 251 -0.94 42.05 7.88
N GLU A 252 -1.28 41.23 6.88
CA GLU A 252 -2.32 41.55 5.89
C GLU A 252 -3.70 41.78 6.54
N ALA A 253 -4.09 40.92 7.48
CA ALA A 253 -5.35 41.07 8.22
C ALA A 253 -5.37 42.36 9.07
N ASN A 254 -4.26 42.70 9.73
CA ASN A 254 -4.15 43.94 10.51
C ASN A 254 -4.24 45.18 9.64
N LYS A 255 -3.65 45.15 8.43
CA LYS A 255 -3.78 46.24 7.45
C LYS A 255 -5.25 46.43 7.04
N TYR A 256 -5.96 45.35 6.75
CA TYR A 256 -7.38 45.41 6.42
C TYR A 256 -8.24 46.00 7.56
N LEU A 257 -7.95 45.62 8.81
CA LEU A 257 -8.65 46.19 9.97
C LEU A 257 -8.39 47.69 10.15
N GLN A 258 -7.18 48.17 9.85
CA GLN A 258 -6.88 49.60 9.86
C GLN A 258 -7.63 50.36 8.77
N GLU A 259 -7.74 49.79 7.57
CA GLU A 259 -8.51 50.38 6.47
C GLU A 259 -10.00 50.53 6.85
N LEU A 260 -10.60 49.47 7.41
CA LEU A 260 -11.99 49.52 7.93
C LEU A 260 -12.18 50.56 9.03
N SER A 261 -11.24 50.67 9.97
CA SER A 261 -11.32 51.67 11.04
C SER A 261 -11.28 53.10 10.51
N ASN A 262 -10.56 53.35 9.42
CA ASN A 262 -10.49 54.68 8.81
C ASN A 262 -11.80 55.01 8.05
N GLU A 263 -12.39 54.04 7.35
CA GLU A 263 -13.68 54.20 6.64
C GLU A 263 -14.83 54.53 7.61
N GLU A 264 -14.85 53.94 8.81
CA GLU A 264 -15.83 54.28 9.85
C GLU A 264 -15.71 55.75 10.31
N THR A 265 -14.48 56.27 10.46
CA THR A 265 -14.27 57.67 10.87
C THR A 265 -14.68 58.67 9.79
N GLU A 266 -14.50 58.34 8.51
CA GLU A 266 -14.95 59.20 7.40
C GLU A 266 -16.48 59.22 7.27
N SER A 267 -17.14 58.08 7.49
CA SER A 267 -18.60 57.97 7.45
C SER A 267 -19.28 58.82 8.53
N GLN A 268 -18.74 58.82 9.76
CA GLN A 268 -19.26 59.62 10.88
C GLN A 268 -19.09 61.14 10.68
N GLN A 269 -18.11 61.58 9.89
CA GLN A 269 -17.98 63.01 9.56
C GLN A 269 -19.02 63.48 8.53
N SER A 270 -19.62 62.58 7.77
CA SER A 270 -20.63 62.91 6.75
C SER A 270 -22.07 62.98 7.28
N GLU A 271 -22.37 62.34 8.43
CA GLU A 271 -23.72 62.27 9.02
C GLU A 271 -24.14 63.49 9.84
N ASN A 272 -23.26 64.48 10.04
CA ASN A 272 -23.67 65.77 10.64
C ASN A 272 -24.43 66.69 9.66
N LYS A 273 -24.95 66.16 8.55
CA LYS A 273 -25.93 66.86 7.69
C LYS A 273 -27.34 66.48 8.14
N PRO A 274 -28.24 67.46 8.38
CA PRO A 274 -29.57 67.20 8.91
C PRO A 274 -30.35 66.27 7.98
N ILE A 275 -30.70 65.09 8.50
CA ILE A 275 -31.48 64.06 7.81
C ILE A 275 -32.86 64.65 7.50
N LYS A 276 -33.16 64.82 6.22
CA LYS A 276 -34.54 65.09 5.75
C LYS A 276 -35.31 63.77 5.73
N ASP A 277 -36.55 63.82 6.23
CA ASP A 277 -37.51 62.76 6.59
C ASP A 277 -37.88 61.67 5.54
N SER A 278 -37.09 61.38 4.51
CA SER A 278 -37.51 60.47 3.43
C SER A 278 -37.58 58.99 3.83
N ASN A 279 -36.89 58.56 4.88
CA ASN A 279 -36.79 57.14 5.27
C ASN A 279 -37.99 56.63 6.10
N TYR A 280 -38.91 57.50 6.49
CA TYR A 280 -40.09 57.10 7.26
C TYR A 280 -41.21 56.54 6.37
N GLN A 281 -41.28 56.94 5.10
CA GLN A 281 -42.33 56.48 4.17
C GLN A 281 -42.13 55.04 3.69
N GLU A 282 -40.89 54.63 3.41
CA GLU A 282 -40.60 53.30 2.85
C GLU A 282 -40.87 52.16 3.84
N ASN A 283 -40.74 52.43 5.14
CA ASN A 283 -41.08 51.47 6.19
C ASN A 283 -42.60 51.31 6.38
N GLN A 284 -43.41 52.28 5.99
CA GLN A 284 -44.87 52.15 6.09
C GLN A 284 -45.46 51.23 5.02
N GLU A 285 -44.88 51.17 3.82
CA GLU A 285 -45.36 50.26 2.75
C GLU A 285 -45.15 48.78 3.10
N LEU A 286 -44.02 48.42 3.71
CA LEU A 286 -43.76 47.05 4.16
C LEU A 286 -44.74 46.59 5.25
N LEU A 287 -45.08 47.49 6.18
CA LEU A 287 -46.06 47.22 7.24
C LEU A 287 -47.49 47.08 6.69
N THR A 288 -47.83 47.76 5.60
CA THR A 288 -49.12 47.54 4.92
C THR A 288 -49.20 46.19 4.18
N THR A 289 -48.07 45.68 3.70
CA THR A 289 -48.01 44.41 2.95
C THR A 289 -48.03 43.19 3.87
N PHE A 290 -47.52 43.33 5.10
CA PHE A 290 -47.46 42.27 6.09
C PHE A 290 -47.94 42.78 7.47
N PRO A 291 -49.27 42.97 7.65
CA PRO A 291 -49.82 43.58 8.86
C PRO A 291 -49.64 42.74 10.13
N GLU A 292 -49.24 41.48 10.00
CA GLU A 292 -49.01 40.57 11.15
C GLU A 292 -47.60 40.67 11.73
N LEU A 293 -46.66 41.37 11.07
CA LEU A 293 -45.30 41.53 11.59
C LEU A 293 -45.27 42.58 12.71
N ASP A 294 -44.69 42.22 13.85
CA ASP A 294 -44.40 43.14 14.94
C ASP A 294 -42.98 43.71 14.71
N PRO A 295 -42.84 44.99 14.34
CA PRO A 295 -41.54 45.56 13.99
C PRO A 295 -40.51 45.54 15.12
N LYS A 296 -40.91 45.28 16.37
CA LYS A 296 -39.99 45.13 17.50
C LYS A 296 -39.53 43.70 17.72
N LYS A 297 -40.33 42.70 17.32
CA LYS A 297 -40.02 41.28 17.55
C LYS A 297 -39.45 40.61 16.31
N ASP A 298 -39.80 41.11 15.13
CA ASP A 298 -39.45 40.52 13.85
C ASP A 298 -38.35 41.32 13.13
N LEU A 299 -37.53 42.07 13.86
CA LEU A 299 -36.52 42.99 13.31
C LEU A 299 -35.51 42.26 12.41
N ASP A 300 -35.06 41.08 12.80
CA ASP A 300 -34.12 40.26 12.02
C ASP A 300 -34.75 39.78 10.70
N PHE A 301 -36.04 39.45 10.72
CA PHE A 301 -36.79 39.05 9.52
C PHE A 301 -37.04 40.24 8.60
N ILE A 302 -37.33 41.42 9.15
CA ILE A 302 -37.47 42.67 8.39
C ILE A 302 -36.13 43.07 7.77
N LEU A 303 -35.01 42.95 8.50
CA LEU A 303 -33.68 43.18 7.95
C LEU A 303 -33.36 42.18 6.83
N TRP A 304 -33.64 40.90 7.04
CA TRP A 304 -33.46 39.86 6.04
C TRP A 304 -34.29 40.11 4.77
N LEU A 305 -35.54 40.56 4.90
CA LEU A 305 -36.36 40.97 3.75
C LEU A 305 -35.73 42.15 2.99
N LYS A 306 -35.08 43.09 3.69
CA LYS A 306 -34.40 44.22 3.04
C LYS A 306 -33.10 43.80 2.35
N THR A 307 -32.34 42.87 2.92
CA THR A 307 -31.04 42.45 2.38
C THR A 307 -31.16 41.40 1.27
N GLU A 308 -32.05 40.42 1.40
CA GLU A 308 -32.15 39.30 0.47
C GLU A 308 -33.17 39.51 -0.66
N LYS A 309 -34.29 40.23 -0.43
CA LYS A 309 -35.42 40.25 -1.38
C LYS A 309 -35.46 41.40 -2.39
N SER A 310 -34.43 42.25 -2.49
CA SER A 310 -34.39 43.29 -3.54
C SER A 310 -34.35 42.71 -4.96
N LYS A 311 -34.05 41.41 -5.16
CA LYS A 311 -33.86 40.82 -6.50
C LYS A 311 -34.98 39.88 -6.96
N ASP A 312 -35.73 39.26 -6.05
CA ASP A 312 -36.67 38.19 -6.39
C ASP A 312 -38.15 38.60 -6.36
N ILE A 313 -38.50 39.74 -5.73
CA ILE A 313 -39.89 40.21 -5.61
C ILE A 313 -40.47 40.66 -6.97
N GLU A 314 -39.66 41.18 -7.90
CA GLU A 314 -40.13 41.59 -9.23
C GLU A 314 -40.73 40.42 -10.04
N ASN A 315 -40.33 39.18 -9.74
CA ASN A 315 -40.79 37.98 -10.45
C ASN A 315 -42.07 37.37 -9.86
N PHE A 316 -42.43 37.71 -8.61
CA PHE A 316 -43.61 37.15 -7.95
C PHE A 316 -44.87 38.03 -8.12
N ALA A 317 -44.72 39.31 -8.46
CA ALA A 317 -45.81 40.28 -8.56
C ALA A 317 -46.47 40.37 -9.95
N LYS A 318 -46.07 39.56 -10.94
CA LYS A 318 -46.75 39.49 -12.23
C LYS A 318 -47.59 38.21 -12.30
N PRO A 319 -48.94 38.29 -12.23
CA PRO A 319 -49.79 37.14 -12.45
C PRO A 319 -49.79 36.77 -13.95
N GLN A 320 -49.78 35.47 -14.23
CA GLN A 320 -50.11 34.92 -15.56
C GLN A 320 -51.60 35.11 -15.86
#